data_AF-A0AAW7F5U0-F1
#
_entry.id   AF-A0AAW7F5U0-F1
#
_cell.length_a   1.000
_cell.length_b   1.000
_cell.length_c   1.000
_cell.angle_alpha   90.00
_cell.angle_beta   90.00
_cell.angle_gamma   90.00
#
_symmetry.space_group_name_H-M   'P 1'
#
loop_
_entity.id
_entity.type
_entity.pdbx_description
1 polymer ?
#
loop_
_entity_poly.entity_id
_entity_poly.type
_entity_poly.pdbx_seq_one_letter_code
_entity_poly.pdbx_strand_id
1 'polypeptide(L)'
;MNEREFRVMLQASKERNRHNSYAYTDTPTNYELPEFTRAERKGIDEVIRAITPRNRYMPTRKTTKNTIKNYLANFDSYEQLPSKLDDIFIGFCRSEGHPKYNKKLFYLLKNLDDINSSTVTNHLQRQAIRLSYELPTDAYCALLAVMCAKLIGIVEHHITVGNIEPMENEQADFEFDPYLIAEGF
;
A
#
# COMPACT_ATOMS: atom_id res chain seq x y z
N MET A 1 43.21 -36.78 48.16
CA MET A 1 43.28 -35.33 48.43
C MET A 1 41.97 -34.94 49.11
N ASN A 2 42.04 -34.42 50.32
CA ASN A 2 40.86 -34.08 51.12
C ASN A 2 40.32 -32.71 50.68
N GLU A 3 39.02 -32.44 50.77
CA GLU A 3 38.42 -31.18 50.27
C GLU A 3 39.05 -29.94 50.93
N ARG A 4 39.44 -30.06 52.20
CA ARG A 4 40.15 -29.03 52.95
C ARG A 4 41.54 -28.72 52.37
N GLU A 5 42.27 -29.74 51.95
CA GLU A 5 43.60 -29.59 51.34
C GLU A 5 43.49 -28.93 49.97
N PHE A 6 42.45 -29.29 49.20
CA PHE A 6 42.17 -28.68 47.91
C PHE A 6 41.85 -27.19 48.03
N ARG A 7 41.03 -26.77 49.01
CA ARG A 7 40.72 -25.36 49.26
C ARG A 7 41.96 -24.54 49.63
N VAL A 8 42.84 -25.09 50.49
CA VAL A 8 44.10 -24.44 50.89
C VAL A 8 45.04 -24.29 49.69
N MET A 9 45.19 -25.33 48.87
CA MET A 9 45.98 -25.27 47.63
C MET A 9 45.45 -24.18 46.68
N LEU A 10 44.14 -24.08 46.52
CA LEU A 10 43.48 -23.12 45.62
C LEU A 10 43.71 -21.68 46.09
N GLN A 11 43.64 -21.44 47.41
CA GLN A 11 43.89 -20.13 48.00
C GLN A 11 45.36 -19.72 47.84
N ALA A 12 46.31 -20.62 48.14
CA ALA A 12 47.73 -20.37 47.95
C ALA A 12 48.10 -20.13 46.47
N SER A 13 47.44 -20.84 45.54
CA SER A 13 47.64 -20.59 44.10
C SER A 13 47.10 -19.24 43.66
N LYS A 14 45.93 -18.81 44.17
CA LYS A 14 45.37 -17.48 43.88
C LYS A 14 46.27 -16.36 44.37
N GLU A 15 46.82 -16.50 45.58
CA GLU A 15 47.74 -15.52 46.17
C GLU A 15 49.05 -15.43 45.38
N ARG A 16 49.65 -16.56 45.01
CA ARG A 16 50.85 -16.59 44.16
C ARG A 16 50.61 -15.99 42.78
N ASN A 17 49.48 -16.30 42.15
CA ASN A 17 49.14 -15.76 40.84
C ASN A 17 48.91 -14.24 40.89
N ARG A 18 48.35 -13.72 41.99
CA ARG A 18 48.19 -12.27 42.22
C ARG A 18 49.54 -11.59 42.47
N HIS A 19 50.42 -12.18 43.29
CA HIS A 19 51.76 -11.64 43.54
C HIS A 19 52.64 -11.63 42.28
N ASN A 20 52.51 -12.67 41.44
CA ASN A 20 53.23 -12.79 40.18
C ASN A 20 52.54 -12.05 39.01
N SER A 21 51.54 -11.21 39.29
CA SER A 21 50.88 -10.39 38.27
C SER A 21 50.19 -11.18 37.14
N TYR A 22 49.89 -12.47 37.36
CA TYR A 22 49.20 -13.33 36.38
C TYR A 22 47.67 -13.14 36.39
N ALA A 23 47.13 -12.36 37.31
CA ALA A 23 45.70 -12.04 37.40
C ALA A 23 45.51 -10.55 37.70
N TYR A 24 45.38 -9.73 36.64
CA TYR A 24 45.15 -8.27 36.72
C TYR A 24 43.68 -7.87 36.57
N THR A 25 42.74 -8.72 36.95
CA THR A 25 41.31 -8.37 36.88
C THR A 25 40.84 -7.82 38.22
N ASP A 26 41.39 -6.67 38.61
CA ASP A 26 40.70 -5.73 39.52
C ASP A 26 39.65 -4.91 38.74
N THR A 27 39.24 -5.39 37.56
CA THR A 27 38.10 -4.86 36.82
C THR A 27 36.84 -5.21 37.61
N PRO A 28 36.06 -4.21 38.07
CA PRO A 28 34.83 -4.49 38.78
C PRO A 28 33.91 -5.31 37.87
N THR A 29 33.29 -6.36 38.42
CA THR A 29 32.39 -7.26 37.68
C THR A 29 31.20 -6.51 37.08
N ASN A 30 30.84 -5.37 37.67
CA ASN A 30 29.81 -4.46 37.21
C ASN A 30 30.38 -3.05 37.06
N TYR A 31 30.23 -2.49 35.86
CA TYR A 31 30.47 -1.07 35.61
C TYR A 31 29.12 -0.35 35.63
N GLU A 32 28.86 0.42 36.68
CA GLU A 32 27.67 1.26 36.75
C GLU A 32 27.92 2.55 35.96
N LEU A 33 27.08 2.79 34.94
CA LEU A 33 27.12 4.03 34.18
C LEU A 33 26.68 5.19 35.09
N PRO A 34 27.38 6.33 35.08
CA PRO A 34 26.95 7.52 35.80
C PRO A 34 25.54 7.93 35.36
N GLU A 35 24.69 8.29 36.31
CA GLU A 35 23.39 8.85 35.97
C GLU A 35 23.54 10.20 35.28
N PHE A 36 22.93 10.36 34.10
CA PHE A 36 22.90 11.64 33.41
C PHE A 36 22.26 12.73 34.28
N THR A 37 22.88 13.90 34.30
CA THR A 37 22.30 15.10 34.90
C THR A 37 21.03 15.52 34.15
N ARG A 38 20.18 16.32 34.82
CA ARG A 38 18.93 16.83 34.20
C ARG A 38 19.19 17.61 32.90
N ALA A 39 20.31 18.32 32.81
CA ALA A 39 20.69 19.08 31.61
C ALA A 39 21.07 18.15 30.45
N GLU A 40 21.87 17.11 30.73
CA GLU A 40 22.28 16.12 29.72
C GLU A 40 21.08 15.31 29.20
N ARG A 41 20.17 14.89 30.09
CA ARG A 41 18.92 14.21 29.68
C ARG A 41 18.09 15.08 28.74
N LYS A 42 17.95 16.37 29.04
CA LYS A 42 17.21 17.30 28.17
C LYS A 42 17.86 17.44 26.79
N GLY A 43 19.18 17.54 26.73
CA GLY A 43 19.91 17.59 25.45
C GLY A 43 19.74 16.30 24.63
N ILE A 44 19.81 15.14 25.29
CA ILE A 44 19.56 13.84 24.66
C ILE A 44 18.12 13.74 24.15
N ASP A 45 17.13 14.16 24.92
CA ASP A 45 15.71 14.16 24.51
C ASP A 45 15.46 15.09 23.32
N GLU A 46 16.11 16.25 23.26
CA GLU A 46 16.02 17.16 22.13
C GLU A 46 16.64 16.55 20.86
N VAL A 47 17.77 15.87 20.98
CA VAL A 47 18.41 15.14 19.88
C VAL A 47 17.54 13.96 19.42
N ILE A 48 17.03 13.16 20.36
CA ILE A 48 16.10 12.07 20.06
C ILE A 48 14.87 12.62 19.36
N ARG A 49 14.30 13.74 19.82
CA ARG A 49 13.13 14.37 19.19
C ARG A 49 13.43 14.95 17.80
N ALA A 50 14.66 15.38 17.54
CA ALA A 50 15.10 15.89 16.25
C ALA A 50 15.33 14.76 15.23
N ILE A 51 15.89 13.63 15.68
CA ILE A 51 16.21 12.46 14.84
C ILE A 51 14.99 11.54 14.68
N THR A 52 14.15 11.43 15.71
CA THR A 52 12.95 10.59 15.66
C THR A 52 12.05 11.16 14.57
N PRO A 53 11.73 10.37 13.53
CA PRO A 53 10.80 10.81 12.51
C PRO A 53 9.49 11.14 13.22
N ARG A 54 9.12 12.43 13.25
CA ARG A 54 7.77 12.81 13.68
C ARG A 54 6.84 11.96 12.84
N ASN A 55 5.93 11.22 13.48
CA ASN A 55 4.80 10.58 12.82
C ASN A 55 3.93 11.67 12.17
N ARG A 56 4.43 12.29 11.09
CA ARG A 56 3.58 12.95 10.13
C ARG A 56 2.73 11.82 9.63
N TYR A 57 1.45 11.86 9.96
CA TYR A 57 0.45 11.04 9.30
C TYR A 57 0.60 11.32 7.80
N MET A 58 1.35 10.46 7.11
CA MET A 58 1.42 10.47 5.67
C MET A 58 0.00 10.10 5.23
N PRO A 59 -0.74 10.99 4.54
CA PRO A 59 -2.04 10.63 4.05
C PRO A 59 -1.84 9.44 3.11
N THR A 60 -2.32 8.26 3.51
CA THR A 60 -2.37 7.10 2.64
C THR A 60 -3.12 7.53 1.38
N ARG A 61 -2.47 7.41 0.21
CA ARG A 61 -3.07 7.82 -1.07
C ARG A 61 -4.42 7.11 -1.19
N LYS A 62 -5.50 7.88 -1.28
CA LYS A 62 -6.85 7.34 -1.45
C LYS A 62 -6.86 6.49 -2.71
N THR A 63 -7.15 5.21 -2.55
CA THR A 63 -7.32 4.28 -3.66
C THR A 63 -8.82 4.04 -3.77
N THR A 64 -9.35 4.23 -4.98
CA THR A 64 -10.77 4.01 -5.26
C THR A 64 -10.89 2.69 -6.00
N LYS A 65 -11.67 1.75 -5.47
CA LYS A 65 -11.95 0.48 -6.16
C LYS A 65 -12.83 0.75 -7.36
N ASN A 66 -12.51 0.14 -8.50
CA ASN A 66 -13.29 0.30 -9.71
C ASN A 66 -14.43 -0.73 -9.77
N THR A 67 -15.57 -0.33 -9.24
CA THR A 67 -16.81 -1.13 -9.20
C THR A 67 -17.45 -1.30 -10.58
N ILE A 68 -17.19 -0.39 -11.52
CA ILE A 68 -17.78 -0.39 -12.85
C ILE A 68 -16.93 -1.13 -13.90
N LYS A 69 -15.74 -1.64 -13.53
CA LYS A 69 -14.85 -2.35 -14.46
C LYS A 69 -15.55 -3.53 -15.15
N ASN A 70 -16.20 -4.38 -14.36
CA ASN A 70 -16.88 -5.58 -14.87
C ASN A 70 -17.98 -5.21 -15.87
N TYR A 71 -18.70 -4.12 -15.59
CA TYR A 71 -19.72 -3.60 -16.47
C TYR A 71 -19.13 -3.07 -17.79
N LEU A 72 -18.02 -2.30 -17.71
CA LEU A 72 -17.36 -1.74 -18.89
C LEU A 72 -16.59 -2.79 -19.71
N ALA A 73 -16.21 -3.92 -19.11
CA ALA A 73 -15.48 -4.98 -19.79
C ALA A 73 -16.27 -5.60 -20.95
N ASN A 74 -17.60 -5.58 -20.88
CA ASN A 74 -18.50 -6.11 -21.90
C ASN A 74 -18.50 -5.31 -23.21
N PHE A 75 -18.01 -4.07 -23.19
CA PHE A 75 -17.95 -3.20 -24.37
C PHE A 75 -16.54 -3.18 -24.92
N ASP A 76 -16.33 -3.53 -26.19
CA ASP A 76 -15.01 -3.54 -26.82
C ASP A 76 -14.45 -2.13 -26.98
N SER A 77 -15.30 -1.20 -27.42
CA SER A 77 -14.94 0.18 -27.71
C SER A 77 -15.89 1.18 -27.05
N TYR A 78 -15.44 2.43 -26.94
CA TYR A 78 -16.26 3.54 -26.44
C TYR A 78 -17.52 3.79 -27.30
N GLU A 79 -17.50 3.40 -28.58
CA GLU A 79 -18.61 3.67 -29.51
C GLU A 79 -19.76 2.67 -29.34
N GLN A 80 -19.53 1.57 -28.63
CA GLN A 80 -20.54 0.56 -28.30
C GLN A 80 -21.28 0.87 -26.99
N LEU A 81 -20.93 1.98 -26.32
CA LEU A 81 -21.54 2.36 -25.06
C LEU A 81 -23.02 2.71 -25.26
N PRO A 82 -23.93 2.26 -24.37
CA PRO A 82 -25.30 2.74 -24.32
C PRO A 82 -25.35 4.28 -24.27
N SER A 83 -26.30 4.88 -24.99
CA SER A 83 -26.43 6.35 -25.10
C SER A 83 -26.48 7.05 -23.74
N LYS A 84 -27.18 6.46 -22.77
CA LYS A 84 -27.27 6.98 -21.39
C LYS A 84 -25.90 7.07 -20.71
N LEU A 85 -25.03 6.08 -20.91
CA LEU A 85 -23.67 6.13 -20.34
C LEU A 85 -22.80 7.10 -21.11
N ASP A 86 -22.93 7.16 -22.43
CA ASP A 86 -22.15 8.09 -23.25
C ASP A 86 -22.44 9.54 -22.83
N ASP A 87 -23.71 9.85 -22.59
CA ASP A 87 -24.16 11.14 -22.06
C ASP A 87 -23.56 11.44 -20.68
N ILE A 88 -23.42 10.44 -19.80
CA ILE A 88 -22.78 10.61 -18.48
C ILE A 88 -21.29 10.92 -18.64
N PHE A 89 -20.57 10.17 -19.49
CA PHE A 89 -19.16 10.41 -19.76
C PHE A 89 -18.93 11.79 -20.39
N ILE A 90 -19.76 12.16 -21.38
CA ILE A 90 -19.71 13.46 -22.04
C ILE A 90 -20.04 14.58 -21.05
N GLY A 91 -21.12 14.44 -20.28
CA GLY A 91 -21.58 15.42 -19.30
C GLY A 91 -20.53 15.67 -18.22
N PHE A 92 -19.96 14.60 -17.67
CA PHE A 92 -18.90 14.68 -16.67
C PHE A 92 -17.66 15.38 -17.21
N CYS A 93 -17.13 14.95 -18.36
CA CYS A 93 -15.95 15.55 -18.94
C CYS A 93 -16.16 17.02 -19.32
N ARG A 94 -17.38 17.42 -19.73
CA ARG A 94 -17.71 18.83 -19.95
C ARG A 94 -17.73 19.62 -18.63
N SER A 95 -18.28 19.07 -17.56
CA SER A 95 -18.31 19.75 -16.25
C SER A 95 -16.92 19.97 -15.64
N GLU A 96 -15.97 19.07 -15.88
CA GLU A 96 -14.58 19.20 -15.42
C GLU A 96 -13.71 20.00 -16.42
N GLY A 97 -14.26 20.49 -17.53
CA GLY A 97 -13.52 21.31 -18.52
C GLY A 97 -12.63 20.52 -19.49
N HIS A 98 -12.80 19.20 -19.59
CA HIS A 98 -11.97 18.30 -20.39
C HIS A 98 -12.79 17.45 -21.39
N PRO A 99 -13.47 18.05 -22.38
CA PRO A 99 -14.43 17.36 -23.26
C PRO A 99 -13.82 16.27 -24.16
N LYS A 100 -12.48 16.22 -24.29
CA LYS A 100 -11.77 15.24 -25.13
C LYS A 100 -11.37 13.97 -24.36
N TYR A 101 -11.58 13.92 -23.05
CA TYR A 101 -11.04 12.85 -22.21
C TYR A 101 -11.94 11.63 -22.09
N ASN A 102 -13.15 11.66 -22.63
CA ASN A 102 -14.16 10.60 -22.48
C ASN A 102 -13.61 9.22 -22.86
N LYS A 103 -13.04 9.09 -24.08
CA LYS A 103 -12.43 7.85 -24.57
C LYS A 103 -11.28 7.39 -23.65
N LYS A 104 -10.48 8.32 -23.16
CA LYS A 104 -9.31 8.01 -22.31
C LYS A 104 -9.74 7.52 -20.93
N LEU A 105 -10.73 8.15 -20.31
CA LEU A 105 -11.30 7.70 -19.04
C LEU A 105 -11.94 6.32 -19.18
N PHE A 106 -12.69 6.07 -20.26
CA PHE A 106 -13.27 4.76 -20.55
C PHE A 106 -12.21 3.66 -20.59
N TYR A 107 -11.13 3.84 -21.35
CA TYR A 107 -10.08 2.82 -21.43
C TYR A 107 -9.32 2.62 -20.11
N LEU A 108 -9.17 3.67 -19.29
CA LEU A 108 -8.59 3.53 -17.95
C LEU A 108 -9.51 2.73 -17.03
N LEU A 109 -10.81 3.05 -17.03
CA LEU A 109 -11.82 2.37 -16.21
C LEU A 109 -12.09 0.92 -16.68
N LYS A 110 -11.90 0.61 -17.97
CA LYS A 110 -12.01 -0.76 -18.46
C LYS A 110 -10.84 -1.65 -18.00
N ASN A 111 -9.64 -1.08 -17.87
CA ASN A 111 -8.42 -1.88 -17.67
C ASN A 111 -7.92 -1.91 -16.21
N LEU A 112 -8.23 -0.90 -15.39
CA LEU A 112 -7.70 -0.78 -14.03
C LEU A 112 -8.70 -1.25 -12.97
N ASP A 113 -8.29 -2.16 -12.09
CA ASP A 113 -9.08 -2.59 -10.93
C ASP A 113 -9.11 -1.52 -9.82
N ASP A 114 -7.94 -0.90 -9.57
CA ASP A 114 -7.77 0.12 -8.54
C ASP A 114 -7.32 1.44 -9.17
N ILE A 115 -8.08 2.50 -8.89
CA ILE A 115 -7.78 3.84 -9.36
C ILE A 115 -6.95 4.57 -8.31
N ASN A 116 -5.68 4.79 -8.64
CA ASN A 116 -4.78 5.68 -7.93
C ASN A 116 -3.77 6.29 -8.91
N SER A 117 -3.07 7.35 -8.50
CA SER A 117 -2.11 8.03 -9.39
C SER A 117 -1.02 7.09 -9.88
N SER A 118 -0.55 6.16 -9.05
CA SER A 118 0.49 5.19 -9.42
C SER A 118 0.02 4.15 -10.44
N THR A 119 -1.20 3.63 -10.33
CA THR A 119 -1.74 2.63 -11.27
C THR A 119 -1.99 3.26 -12.63
N VAL A 120 -2.51 4.49 -12.65
CA VAL A 120 -2.65 5.28 -13.88
C VAL A 120 -1.29 5.58 -14.51
N THR A 121 -0.31 6.05 -13.74
CA THR A 121 1.06 6.29 -14.24
C THR A 121 1.67 5.03 -14.83
N ASN A 122 1.62 3.91 -14.11
CA ASN A 122 2.19 2.64 -14.58
C ASN A 122 1.51 2.16 -15.87
N HIS A 123 0.19 2.25 -15.96
CA HIS A 123 -0.56 1.87 -17.16
C HIS A 123 -0.19 2.75 -18.36
N LEU A 124 -0.16 4.08 -18.18
CA LEU A 124 0.17 5.02 -19.24
C LEU A 124 1.65 4.95 -19.65
N GLN A 125 2.58 4.77 -18.71
CA GLN A 125 4.00 4.61 -19.01
C GLN A 125 4.26 3.35 -19.84
N ARG A 126 3.65 2.20 -19.48
CA ARG A 126 3.75 0.97 -20.27
C ARG A 126 3.23 1.16 -21.69
N GLN A 127 2.11 1.88 -21.83
CA GLN A 127 1.54 2.20 -23.14
C GLN A 127 2.42 3.15 -23.95
N ALA A 128 2.95 4.21 -23.32
CA ALA A 128 3.82 5.19 -23.97
C ALA A 128 5.14 4.56 -24.44
N ILE A 129 5.76 3.72 -23.61
CA ILE A 129 6.99 3.00 -23.97
C ILE A 129 6.75 2.06 -25.16
N ARG A 130 5.61 1.34 -25.19
CA ARG A 130 5.26 0.45 -26.29
C ARG A 130 5.04 1.19 -27.61
N LEU A 131 4.50 2.40 -27.55
CA LEU A 131 4.16 3.22 -28.72
C LEU A 131 5.23 4.28 -29.05
N SER A 132 6.34 4.31 -28.31
CA SER A 132 7.41 5.31 -28.43
C SER A 132 6.91 6.76 -28.32
N TYR A 133 5.92 7.01 -27.45
CA TYR A 133 5.42 8.35 -27.14
C TYR A 133 6.12 8.95 -25.92
N GLU A 134 5.97 10.27 -25.76
CA GLU A 134 6.46 10.98 -24.57
C GLU A 134 5.81 10.43 -23.28
N LEU A 135 6.63 10.38 -22.23
CA LEU A 135 6.18 9.90 -20.92
C LEU A 135 5.14 10.87 -20.34
N PRO A 136 4.05 10.35 -19.75
CA PRO A 136 3.04 11.19 -19.14
C PRO A 136 3.58 11.92 -17.91
N THR A 137 3.26 13.20 -17.77
CA THR A 137 3.58 14.01 -16.59
C THR A 137 2.80 13.50 -15.36
N ASP A 138 3.41 13.54 -14.18
CA ASP A 138 2.77 13.11 -12.92
C ASP A 138 1.46 13.88 -12.64
N ALA A 139 1.44 15.18 -12.91
CA ALA A 139 0.23 16.01 -12.79
C ALA A 139 -0.92 15.53 -13.68
N TYR A 140 -0.61 15.05 -14.89
CA TYR A 140 -1.62 14.52 -15.82
C TYR A 140 -2.18 13.18 -15.32
N CYS A 141 -1.33 12.29 -14.80
CA CYS A 141 -1.77 11.03 -14.20
C CYS A 141 -2.63 11.25 -12.96
N ALA A 142 -2.27 12.23 -12.12
CA ALA A 142 -3.04 12.61 -10.94
C ALA A 142 -4.43 13.14 -11.32
N LEU A 143 -4.51 14.01 -12.33
CA LEU A 143 -5.78 14.53 -12.86
C LEU A 143 -6.68 13.38 -13.33
N LEU A 144 -6.15 12.47 -14.16
CA LEU A 144 -6.90 11.33 -14.67
C LEU A 144 -7.38 10.41 -13.55
N ALA A 145 -6.56 10.16 -12.53
CA ALA A 145 -6.96 9.35 -11.38
C ALA A 145 -8.13 9.99 -10.61
N VAL A 146 -8.10 11.31 -10.39
CA VAL A 146 -9.18 12.05 -9.73
C VAL A 146 -10.46 12.02 -10.58
N MET A 147 -10.34 12.22 -11.90
CA MET A 147 -11.48 12.16 -12.80
C MET A 147 -12.12 10.77 -12.83
N CYS A 148 -11.33 9.70 -12.92
CA CYS A 148 -11.83 8.33 -12.86
C CYS A 148 -12.56 8.05 -11.53
N ALA A 149 -11.99 8.47 -10.40
CA ALA A 149 -12.62 8.27 -9.08
C ALA A 149 -13.97 8.98 -8.95
N LYS A 150 -14.07 10.24 -9.43
CA LYS A 150 -15.34 10.98 -9.46
C LYS A 150 -16.35 10.32 -10.40
N LEU A 151 -15.91 9.89 -11.59
CA LEU A 151 -16.77 9.28 -12.59
C LEU A 151 -17.38 7.96 -12.11
N ILE A 152 -16.60 7.14 -11.40
CA ILE A 152 -17.12 5.93 -10.72
C ILE A 152 -18.30 6.29 -9.82
N GLY A 153 -18.13 7.27 -8.93
CA GLY A 153 -19.21 7.68 -8.01
C GLY A 153 -20.45 8.24 -8.72
N ILE A 154 -20.28 8.94 -9.86
CA ILE A 154 -21.41 9.42 -10.67
C ILE A 154 -22.14 8.24 -11.31
N VAL A 155 -21.43 7.30 -11.92
CA VAL A 155 -22.05 6.13 -12.55
C VAL A 155 -22.77 5.28 -11.52
N GLU A 156 -22.18 5.05 -10.34
CA GLU A 156 -22.85 4.38 -9.21
C GLU A 156 -24.13 5.12 -8.78
N HIS A 157 -24.09 6.45 -8.70
CA HIS A 157 -25.28 7.23 -8.41
C HIS A 157 -26.37 7.03 -9.48
N HIS A 158 -26.02 7.00 -10.76
CA HIS A 158 -27.00 6.72 -11.83
C HIS A 158 -27.53 5.29 -11.83
N ILE A 159 -26.75 4.31 -11.38
CA ILE A 159 -27.21 2.92 -11.17
C ILE A 159 -28.20 2.88 -10.00
N THR A 160 -27.88 3.48 -8.86
CA THR A 160 -28.76 3.49 -7.67
C THR A 160 -30.08 4.24 -7.90
N VAL A 161 -30.08 5.30 -8.71
CA VAL A 161 -31.29 6.04 -9.09
C VAL A 161 -32.12 5.29 -10.14
N GLY A 162 -31.61 4.19 -10.71
CA GLY A 162 -32.31 3.37 -11.71
C GLY A 162 -32.28 3.95 -13.13
N ASN A 163 -31.38 4.90 -13.39
CA ASN A 163 -31.21 5.45 -14.74
C ASN A 163 -30.45 4.50 -15.67
N ILE A 164 -29.52 3.72 -15.08
CA ILE A 164 -28.77 2.65 -15.72
C ILE A 164 -29.26 1.35 -15.11
N GLU A 165 -29.66 0.39 -15.95
CA GLU A 165 -29.96 -0.95 -15.48
C GLU A 165 -28.65 -1.56 -14.96
N PRO A 166 -28.57 -1.96 -13.66
CA PRO A 166 -27.47 -2.78 -13.21
C PRO A 166 -27.53 -4.05 -14.05
N MET A 167 -26.52 -4.27 -14.89
CA MET A 167 -26.42 -5.59 -15.49
C MET A 167 -26.07 -6.55 -14.37
N GLU A 168 -27.06 -7.38 -14.03
CA GLU A 168 -26.91 -8.56 -13.21
C GLU A 168 -25.73 -9.36 -13.78
N ASN A 169 -24.57 -9.25 -13.14
CA ASN A 169 -23.59 -10.33 -13.19
C ASN A 169 -24.04 -11.44 -12.24
N GLU A 170 -25.34 -11.77 -12.24
CA GLU A 170 -25.78 -13.11 -11.93
C GLU A 170 -25.44 -13.95 -13.15
N GLN A 171 -24.15 -14.25 -13.34
CA GLN A 171 -23.89 -15.66 -13.50
C GLN A 171 -24.42 -16.25 -12.20
N ALA A 172 -25.64 -16.77 -12.23
CA ALA A 172 -26.06 -17.73 -11.24
C ALA A 172 -24.85 -18.66 -11.14
N ASP A 173 -24.23 -18.72 -9.96
CA ASP A 173 -23.28 -19.76 -9.65
C ASP A 173 -24.05 -21.04 -9.92
N PHE A 174 -23.88 -21.59 -11.13
CA PHE A 174 -24.48 -22.85 -11.50
C PHE A 174 -23.67 -23.84 -10.70
N GLU A 175 -24.05 -24.00 -9.44
CA GLU A 175 -23.55 -25.03 -8.58
C GLU A 175 -23.86 -26.32 -9.30
N PHE A 176 -22.84 -26.87 -9.97
CA PHE A 176 -22.94 -28.16 -10.61
C PHE A 176 -23.16 -29.16 -9.50
N ASP A 177 -24.42 -29.47 -9.22
CA ASP A 177 -24.81 -30.52 -8.29
C ASP A 177 -24.71 -31.86 -9.04
N PRO A 178 -23.67 -32.67 -8.78
CA PRO A 178 -23.48 -33.95 -9.45
C PRO A 178 -24.60 -34.97 -9.14
N TYR A 179 -25.48 -34.70 -8.17
CA TYR A 179 -26.58 -35.61 -7.81
C TYR A 179 -27.87 -35.36 -8.61
N LEU A 180 -28.01 -34.23 -9.31
CA LEU A 180 -29.17 -33.98 -10.19
C LEU A 180 -29.16 -34.84 -11.47
N ILE A 181 -28.01 -35.38 -11.88
CA ILE A 181 -27.87 -36.24 -13.08
C ILE A 181 -28.29 -37.70 -12.78
N ALA A 182 -28.43 -38.07 -11.50
CA ALA A 182 -28.73 -39.43 -11.09
C ALA A 182 -30.22 -39.83 -11.27
N GLU A 183 -31.12 -38.86 -11.51
CA GLU A 183 -32.55 -39.11 -11.70
C GLU A 183 -32.99 -38.84 -13.15
N GLY A 184 -32.45 -39.58 -14.12
CA GLY A 184 -32.96 -39.46 -15.49
C GLY A 184 -32.10 -40.07 -16.59
N PHE A 185 -31.86 -41.38 -16.53
CA PHE A 185 -31.53 -42.20 -17.70
C PHE A 185 -32.32 -43.51 -17.65
#